data_AF-A0A6A3G9S8-F1
#
_entry.id   AF-A0A6A3G9S8-F1
#
_cell.length_a   1.000
_cell.length_b   1.000
_cell.length_c   1.000
_cell.angle_alpha   90.00
_cell.angle_beta   90.00
_cell.angle_gamma   90.00
#
_symmetry.space_group_name_H-M   'P 1'
#
loop_
_entity.id
_entity.type
_entity.pdbx_description
1 polymer ?
#
loop_
_entity_poly.entity_id
_entity_poly.type
_entity_poly.pdbx_seq_one_letter_code
_entity_poly.pdbx_strand_id
1 'polypeptide(L)'
;MNILSMNGELRVERLNEWLDTMGDTVTPLQDESEVRIGVEEADARKLVMKLLRVYRNLSVNSGDCPPATALDMHHHIHTGDASPIMLKRRRQAQTEDKGIEDKVNQMLNAGVIEEGNGAWGFPKCGFGWITGR
;
A
#
# COMPACT_ATOMS: atom_id res chain seq x y z
N MET A 1 -16.88 3.38 -18.77
CA MET A 1 -15.48 3.77 -19.06
C MET A 1 -15.46 4.59 -20.36
N ASN A 2 -16.16 5.73 -20.40
CA ASN A 2 -16.45 6.51 -21.63
C ASN A 2 -15.76 7.89 -21.67
N ILE A 3 -15.00 8.25 -20.64
CA ILE A 3 -14.41 9.61 -20.52
C ILE A 3 -13.23 9.82 -21.48
N LEU A 4 -12.52 8.75 -21.86
CA LEU A 4 -11.28 8.87 -22.66
C LEU A 4 -11.48 8.73 -24.17
N SER A 5 -12.61 8.19 -24.64
CA SER A 5 -12.84 8.00 -26.08
C SER A 5 -13.26 9.27 -26.82
N MET A 6 -13.65 10.34 -26.10
CA MET A 6 -14.34 11.48 -26.70
C MET A 6 -13.43 12.55 -27.32
N ASN A 7 -12.13 12.58 -27.01
CA ASN A 7 -11.26 13.71 -27.40
C ASN A 7 -10.21 13.41 -28.48
N GLY A 8 -10.16 12.18 -29.02
CA GLY A 8 -9.04 11.78 -29.90
C GLY A 8 -7.67 11.80 -29.18
N GLU A 9 -7.69 11.82 -27.84
CA GLU A 9 -6.52 11.92 -26.95
C GLU A 9 -5.78 10.60 -26.76
N LEU A 10 -6.39 9.47 -27.14
CA LEU A 10 -5.80 8.14 -27.11
C LEU A 10 -5.01 7.77 -28.38
N ARG A 11 -4.50 8.75 -29.14
CA ARG A 11 -3.55 8.44 -30.23
C ARG A 11 -2.22 7.99 -29.61
N VAL A 12 -1.70 6.85 -30.06
CA VAL A 12 -0.46 6.24 -29.54
C VAL A 12 0.71 7.22 -29.55
N GLU A 13 0.85 8.03 -30.60
CA GLU A 13 1.89 9.06 -30.73
C GLU A 13 1.80 10.10 -29.62
N ARG A 14 0.61 10.69 -29.42
CA ARG A 14 0.36 11.69 -28.38
C ARG A 14 0.50 11.11 -26.97
N LEU A 15 0.12 9.85 -26.78
CA LEU A 15 0.31 9.14 -25.52
C LEU A 15 1.80 8.92 -25.22
N ASN A 16 2.60 8.59 -26.24
CA ASN A 16 4.05 8.45 -26.11
C ASN A 16 4.70 9.79 -25.75
N GLU A 17 4.37 10.86 -26.46
CA GLU A 17 4.85 12.22 -26.15
C GLU A 17 4.50 12.60 -24.72
N TRP A 18 3.25 12.38 -24.31
CA TRP A 18 2.80 12.69 -22.95
C TRP A 18 3.58 11.89 -21.89
N LEU A 19 3.80 10.58 -22.11
CA LEU A 19 4.61 9.75 -21.20
C LEU A 19 6.03 10.28 -21.05
N ASP A 20 6.66 10.71 -22.15
CA ASP A 20 8.01 11.26 -22.14
C ASP A 20 8.09 12.63 -21.43
N THR A 21 6.96 13.35 -21.30
CA THR A 21 6.91 14.58 -20.47
C THR A 21 6.74 14.34 -18.97
N MET A 22 6.24 13.18 -18.55
CA MET A 22 5.93 12.92 -17.14
C MET A 22 7.16 12.57 -16.28
N GLY A 23 8.26 12.14 -16.90
CA GLY A 23 9.48 11.81 -16.17
C GLY A 23 10.38 10.84 -16.91
N ASP A 24 11.11 10.03 -16.15
CA ASP A 24 12.07 9.06 -16.71
C ASP A 24 11.37 7.79 -17.21
N THR A 25 11.23 7.70 -18.52
CA THR A 25 10.71 6.53 -19.25
C THR A 25 11.81 5.56 -19.71
N VAL A 26 13.09 5.91 -19.53
CA VAL A 26 14.23 5.22 -20.14
C VAL A 26 14.84 4.21 -19.18
N THR A 27 15.11 4.63 -17.93
CA THR A 27 15.75 3.74 -16.96
C THR A 27 14.82 2.56 -16.61
N PRO A 28 15.31 1.32 -16.73
CA PRO A 28 14.51 0.14 -16.41
C PRO A 28 14.11 0.07 -14.94
N LEU A 29 13.00 -0.63 -14.67
CA LEU A 29 12.61 -1.00 -13.30
C LEU A 29 13.53 -2.09 -12.74
N GLN A 30 13.64 -2.14 -11.41
CA GLN A 30 14.16 -3.33 -10.75
C GLN A 30 13.22 -4.51 -11.05
N ASP A 31 13.79 -5.63 -11.50
CA ASP A 31 13.05 -6.84 -11.89
C ASP A 31 12.03 -6.64 -13.03
N GLU A 32 12.29 -5.71 -13.97
CA GLU A 32 11.40 -5.45 -15.12
C GLU A 32 11.07 -6.70 -15.96
N SER A 33 11.96 -7.69 -15.97
CA SER A 33 11.75 -8.98 -16.65
C SER A 33 10.61 -9.81 -16.06
N GLU A 34 10.29 -9.63 -14.77
CA GLU A 34 9.23 -10.36 -14.08
C GLU A 34 7.85 -9.73 -14.27
N VAL A 35 7.78 -8.52 -14.83
CA VAL A 35 6.53 -7.76 -14.97
C VAL A 35 5.63 -8.43 -16.01
N ARG A 36 4.51 -8.99 -15.51
CA ARG A 36 3.46 -9.61 -16.33
C ARG A 36 2.39 -8.60 -16.66
N ILE A 37 2.45 -8.06 -17.88
CA ILE A 37 1.42 -7.20 -18.45
C ILE A 37 0.48 -8.11 -19.25
N GLY A 38 -0.81 -8.13 -18.93
CA GLY A 38 -1.83 -8.93 -19.64
C GLY A 38 -2.13 -8.47 -21.07
N VAL A 39 -1.18 -7.80 -21.73
CA VAL A 39 -1.29 -7.24 -23.07
C VAL A 39 -0.25 -7.94 -23.94
N GLU A 40 -0.73 -8.61 -25.00
CA GLU A 40 0.13 -9.36 -25.92
C GLU A 40 0.75 -8.48 -27.02
N GLU A 41 0.11 -7.35 -27.35
CA GLU A 41 0.62 -6.41 -28.35
C GLU A 41 1.89 -5.70 -27.85
N ALA A 42 2.98 -5.85 -28.60
CA ALA A 42 4.30 -5.37 -28.20
C ALA A 42 4.37 -3.85 -27.99
N ASP A 43 3.71 -3.07 -28.85
CA ASP A 43 3.71 -1.61 -28.76
C ASP A 43 2.90 -1.13 -27.56
N ALA A 44 1.73 -1.71 -27.32
CA ALA A 44 0.93 -1.42 -26.13
C ALA A 44 1.65 -1.82 -24.84
N ARG A 45 2.34 -2.98 -24.84
CA ARG A 45 3.19 -3.41 -23.71
C ARG A 45 4.29 -2.39 -23.42
N LYS A 46 4.92 -1.82 -24.46
CA LYS A 46 5.97 -0.81 -24.32
C LYS A 46 5.44 0.48 -23.65
N LEU A 47 4.23 0.91 -23.99
CA LEU A 47 3.61 2.09 -23.38
C LEU A 47 3.32 1.86 -21.88
N VAL A 48 2.80 0.69 -21.53
CA VAL A 48 2.58 0.32 -20.12
C VAL A 48 3.90 0.26 -19.34
N MET A 49 4.97 -0.27 -19.93
CA MET A 49 6.30 -0.25 -19.30
C MET A 49 6.81 1.17 -19.08
N LYS A 50 6.68 2.07 -20.06
CA LYS A 50 7.03 3.49 -19.89
C LYS A 50 6.29 4.11 -18.72
N LEU A 51 4.99 3.84 -18.59
CA LEU A 51 4.17 4.34 -17.49
C LEU A 51 4.68 3.84 -16.13
N LEU A 52 4.97 2.54 -16.03
CA LEU A 52 5.49 1.97 -14.78
C LEU A 52 6.86 2.55 -14.41
N ARG A 53 7.73 2.81 -15.40
CA ARG A 53 9.04 3.47 -15.18
C ARG A 53 8.90 4.89 -14.64
N VAL A 54 7.93 5.67 -15.14
CA VAL A 54 7.62 7.02 -14.63
C VAL A 54 7.17 6.92 -13.17
N TYR A 55 6.32 5.95 -12.85
CA TYR A 55 5.81 5.73 -11.50
C TYR A 55 6.66 4.78 -10.64
N ARG A 56 7.96 4.60 -10.96
CA ARG A 56 8.81 3.62 -10.26
C ARG A 56 8.80 3.78 -8.74
N ASN A 57 8.73 5.00 -8.25
CA ASN A 57 8.73 5.30 -6.81
C ASN A 57 7.48 4.77 -6.10
N LEU A 58 6.38 4.55 -6.82
CA LEU A 58 5.17 3.93 -6.28
C LEU A 58 5.27 2.41 -6.23
N SER A 59 6.12 1.81 -7.06
CA SER A 59 6.35 0.36 -7.11
C SER A 59 7.53 -0.12 -6.26
N VAL A 60 8.36 0.80 -5.74
CA VAL A 60 9.46 0.44 -4.84
C VAL A 60 8.85 -0.15 -3.58
N ASN A 61 9.31 -1.35 -3.21
CA ASN A 61 8.97 -1.95 -1.94
C ASN A 61 9.65 -1.14 -0.82
N SER A 62 8.90 -0.23 -0.20
CA SER A 62 9.37 0.59 0.92
C SER A 62 9.36 -0.15 2.26
N GLY A 63 9.16 -1.48 2.25
CA GLY A 63 9.41 -2.40 3.35
C GLY A 63 8.37 -2.37 4.47
N ASP A 64 8.00 -1.19 4.97
CA ASP A 64 7.61 -1.13 6.39
C ASP A 64 6.35 -0.33 6.73
N CYS A 65 5.89 0.59 5.90
CA CYS A 65 4.50 1.07 5.84
C CYS A 65 4.40 2.09 4.69
N PRO A 66 3.32 2.13 3.88
CA PRO A 66 3.11 3.28 3.02
C PRO A 66 3.04 4.56 3.87
N PRO A 67 3.58 5.68 3.38
CA PRO A 67 3.49 6.95 4.10
C PRO A 67 2.02 7.35 4.29
N ALA A 68 1.74 8.12 5.35
CA ALA A 68 0.43 8.71 5.56
C ALA A 68 -0.02 9.47 4.30
N THR A 69 -1.31 9.38 3.96
CA THR A 69 -1.86 10.10 2.82
C THR A 69 -1.66 11.61 3.00
N ALA A 70 -1.20 12.28 1.94
CA ALA A 70 -1.11 13.74 1.92
C ALA A 70 -2.48 14.42 1.76
N LEU A 71 -3.51 13.66 1.40
CA LEU A 71 -4.86 14.17 1.25
C LEU A 71 -5.55 14.23 2.61
N ASP A 72 -6.25 15.35 2.87
CA ASP A 72 -7.08 15.54 4.05
C ASP A 72 -8.39 14.73 3.94
N MET A 73 -8.25 13.40 4.03
CA MET A 73 -9.35 12.45 3.97
C MET A 73 -9.29 11.56 5.20
N HIS A 74 -10.39 11.57 5.97
CA HIS A 74 -10.50 10.83 7.22
C HIS A 74 -11.55 9.73 7.11
N HIS A 75 -11.22 8.53 7.61
CA HIS A 75 -12.19 7.45 7.73
C HIS A 75 -12.99 7.59 9.04
N HIS A 76 -14.30 7.82 8.92
CA HIS A 76 -15.19 7.87 10.08
C HIS A 76 -15.82 6.50 10.34
N ILE A 77 -15.57 5.95 11.52
CA ILE A 77 -16.18 4.69 11.98
C ILE A 77 -17.45 5.01 12.75
N HIS A 78 -18.61 4.67 12.18
CA HIS A 78 -19.90 4.84 12.86
C HIS A 78 -20.17 3.66 13.81
N THR A 79 -20.04 3.90 15.11
CA THR A 79 -20.34 2.90 16.16
C THR A 79 -21.83 2.86 16.56
N GLY A 80 -22.65 3.80 16.09
CA GLY A 80 -24.04 3.95 16.51
C GLY A 80 -24.14 4.16 18.03
N ASP A 81 -25.10 3.49 18.67
CA ASP A 81 -25.35 3.57 20.11
C ASP A 81 -24.52 2.56 20.94
N ALA A 82 -23.52 1.91 20.33
CA ALA A 82 -22.69 0.93 21.02
C ALA A 82 -21.86 1.62 22.13
N SER A 83 -21.99 1.09 23.35
CA SER A 83 -21.19 1.57 24.48
C SER A 83 -19.74 1.08 24.40
N PRO A 84 -18.76 1.86 24.90
CA PRO A 84 -17.36 1.44 24.93
C PRO A 84 -17.12 0.14 25.70
N ILE A 85 -16.18 -0.67 25.20
CA ILE A 85 -15.76 -1.91 25.85
C ILE A 85 -14.24 -1.94 26.07
N MET A 86 -13.83 -2.25 27.31
CA MET A 86 -12.44 -2.42 27.71
C MET A 86 -12.16 -3.90 27.99
N LEU A 87 -11.63 -4.61 26.99
CA LEU A 87 -11.27 -6.02 27.13
C LEU A 87 -9.87 -6.17 27.74
N LYS A 88 -9.71 -7.18 28.61
CA LYS A 88 -8.42 -7.50 29.23
C LYS A 88 -7.42 -8.04 28.20
N ARG A 89 -6.15 -7.64 28.33
CA ARG A 89 -5.04 -8.21 27.55
C ARG A 89 -4.95 -9.74 27.74
N ARG A 90 -4.75 -10.47 26.65
CA ARG A 90 -4.49 -11.93 26.67
C ARG A 90 -3.08 -12.21 27.17
N ARG A 91 -2.88 -13.35 27.85
CA ARG A 91 -1.54 -13.85 28.18
C ARG A 91 -0.92 -14.44 26.91
N GLN A 92 0.27 -13.99 26.54
CA GLN A 92 1.00 -14.43 25.36
C GLN A 92 2.34 -15.02 25.77
N ALA A 93 2.93 -15.85 24.91
CA ALA A 93 4.28 -16.36 25.14
C ALA A 93 5.29 -15.20 25.06
N GLN A 94 6.35 -15.24 25.87
CA GLN A 94 7.35 -14.15 25.92
C GLN A 94 8.00 -13.87 24.55
N THR A 95 8.17 -14.90 23.73
CA THR A 95 8.69 -14.78 22.35
C THR A 95 7.73 -14.05 21.42
N GLU A 96 6.43 -14.26 21.58
CA GLU A 96 5.38 -13.58 20.80
C GLU A 96 5.23 -12.13 21.28
N ASP A 97 5.24 -11.91 22.59
CA ASP A 97 5.17 -10.57 23.19
C ASP A 97 6.28 -9.67 22.66
N LYS A 98 7.53 -10.18 22.60
CA LYS A 98 8.66 -9.44 22.05
C LYS A 98 8.44 -9.06 20.58
N GLY A 99 7.98 -10.00 19.75
CA GLY A 99 7.71 -9.72 18.34
C GLY A 99 6.57 -8.71 18.14
N ILE A 100 5.56 -8.74 19.00
CA ILE A 100 4.46 -7.75 19.00
C ILE A 100 4.99 -6.37 19.39
N GLU A 101 5.83 -6.29 20.41
CA GLU A 101 6.43 -5.03 20.88
C GLU A 101 7.31 -4.39 19.81
N ASP A 102 8.17 -5.18 19.15
CA ASP A 102 9.01 -4.71 18.04
C ASP A 102 8.16 -4.12 16.90
N LYS A 103 7.03 -4.76 16.56
CA LYS A 103 6.11 -4.26 15.52
C LYS A 103 5.33 -3.03 15.96
N VAL A 104 4.91 -2.97 17.22
CA VAL A 104 4.26 -1.77 17.77
C VAL A 104 5.23 -0.58 17.73
N ASN A 105 6.49 -0.77 18.12
CA ASN A 105 7.52 0.28 18.06
C ASN A 105 7.78 0.72 16.61
N GLN A 106 7.83 -0.21 15.67
CA GLN A 106 7.96 0.09 14.25
C GLN A 106 6.80 0.97 13.74
N MET A 107 5.57 0.62 14.09
CA MET A 107 4.37 1.37 13.68
C MET A 107 4.26 2.74 14.35
N LEU A 108 4.69 2.86 15.62
CA LEU A 108 4.79 4.14 16.33
C LEU A 108 5.80 5.06 15.64
N ASN A 109 6.99 4.56 15.32
CA ASN A 109 8.03 5.34 14.61
C ASN A 109 7.58 5.76 13.21
N ALA A 110 6.77 4.93 12.54
CA ALA A 110 6.19 5.24 11.24
C ALA A 110 4.97 6.20 11.32
N GLY A 111 4.49 6.54 12.52
CA GLY A 111 3.32 7.41 12.70
C GLY A 111 1.98 6.76 12.33
N VAL A 112 1.94 5.44 12.19
CA VAL A 112 0.74 4.67 11.79
C VAL A 112 -0.23 4.51 12.96
N ILE A 113 0.31 4.47 14.19
CA ILE A 113 -0.44 4.39 15.43
C ILE A 113 0.09 5.42 16.42
N GLU A 114 -0.74 5.75 17.41
CA GLU A 114 -0.41 6.64 18.51
C GLU A 114 -0.86 6.04 19.85
N GLU A 115 -0.35 6.58 20.95
CA GLU A 115 -0.82 6.21 22.28
C GLU A 115 -2.26 6.71 22.50
N GLY A 116 -3.18 5.78 22.73
CA GLY A 116 -4.58 6.09 22.99
C GLY A 116 -4.94 5.98 24.48
N ASN A 117 -5.72 6.94 24.99
CA ASN A 117 -6.33 6.88 26.32
C ASN A 117 -7.87 6.74 26.24
N GLY A 118 -8.34 5.99 25.24
CA GLY A 118 -9.77 5.80 24.97
C GLY A 118 -10.44 4.77 25.88
N ALA A 119 -11.77 4.85 26.00
CA ALA A 119 -12.58 3.88 26.74
C ALA A 119 -12.79 2.54 25.99
N TRP A 120 -12.16 2.38 24.82
CA TRP A 120 -12.18 1.16 24.01
C TRP A 120 -10.83 0.45 24.09
N GLY A 121 -10.84 -0.86 24.32
CA GLY A 121 -9.62 -1.67 24.35
C GLY A 121 -9.88 -3.10 23.88
N PHE A 122 -9.07 -3.57 22.94
CA PHE A 122 -9.16 -4.92 22.36
C PHE A 122 -7.82 -5.64 22.49
N PRO A 123 -7.80 -6.94 22.86
CA PRO A 123 -6.56 -7.68 22.98
C PRO A 123 -5.94 -7.96 21.61
N LYS A 124 -4.63 -7.70 21.48
CA LYS A 124 -3.84 -8.13 20.31
C LYS A 124 -3.62 -9.64 20.37
N CYS A 125 -3.44 -10.27 19.21
CA CYS A 125 -3.12 -11.70 19.07
C CYS A 125 -1.80 -11.86 18.32
N GLY A 126 -0.91 -12.73 18.81
CA GLY A 126 0.24 -13.18 18.05
C GLY A 126 -0.20 -14.18 16.98
N PHE A 127 0.44 -14.17 15.82
CA PHE A 127 0.25 -15.18 14.79
C PHE A 127 1.31 -16.27 14.98
N GLY A 128 0.97 -17.31 15.73
CA GLY A 128 1.82 -18.48 15.93
C GLY A 128 1.48 -19.58 14.93
N TRP A 129 2.46 -20.03 14.14
CA TRP A 129 2.31 -21.26 13.37
C TRP A 129 2.23 -22.42 14.35
N ILE A 130 1.08 -23.09 14.43
CA ILE A 130 0.98 -24.38 15.11
C ILE A 130 1.78 -25.36 14.25
N THR A 131 3.06 -25.55 14.55
CA THR A 131 3.81 -26.70 14.02
C THR A 131 3.20 -27.93 14.69
N GLY A 132 2.22 -28.52 14.02
CA GLY A 132 1.65 -29.82 14.38
C GLY A 132 2.77 -30.85 14.44
N ARG A 133 2.87 -31.53 15.58
CA ARG A 133 3.69 -32.72 15.77
C ARG A 133 3.01 -33.92 15.13
#